data_AF-A0A0F9ECZ5-F1
#
_entry.id   AF-A0A0F9ECZ5-F1
#
_cell.length_a   1.000
_cell.length_b   1.000
_cell.length_c   1.000
_cell.angle_alpha   90.00
_cell.angle_beta   90.00
_cell.angle_gamma   90.00
#
_symmetry.space_group_name_H-M   'P 1'
#
loop_
_entity.id
_entity.type
_entity.pdbx_description
1 polymer ?
#
loop_
_entity_poly.entity_id
_entity_poly.type
_entity_poly.pdbx_seq_one_letter_code
_entity_poly.pdbx_strand_id
1 'polypeptide(L)'
;HGDRRFADDKAICGGLGRIGTEKIVLVAQHKGRNTKEKLECNFGMAHPEGFRKALRVMKLAEKFHMPVVTLIDTQGAYPGVRQRGGTKRPSR
;
A
#
# COMPACT_ATOMS: atom_id res chain seq x y z
N HIS A 1 -6.77 -10.32 -2.52
CA HIS A 1 -6.21 -8.97 -2.28
C HIS A 1 -6.48 -8.55 -0.82
N GLY A 2 -6.05 -7.36 -0.38
CA GLY A 2 -6.23 -6.88 1.00
C GLY A 2 -5.06 -7.10 1.98
N ASP A 3 -5.14 -6.40 3.12
CA ASP A 3 -4.23 -6.54 4.27
C ASP A 3 -4.53 -7.79 5.15
N ARG A 4 -5.61 -8.53 4.82
CA ARG A 4 -6.15 -9.68 5.57
C ARG A 4 -6.55 -9.38 7.02
N ARG A 5 -6.70 -8.10 7.39
CA ARG A 5 -7.07 -7.66 8.74
C ARG A 5 -8.19 -6.63 8.79
N PHE A 6 -8.31 -5.75 7.81
CA PHE A 6 -9.22 -4.61 7.86
C PHE A 6 -9.86 -4.29 6.50
N ALA A 7 -9.06 -4.04 5.47
CA ALA A 7 -9.57 -3.64 4.16
C ALA A 7 -8.55 -3.84 3.03
N ASP A 8 -9.03 -3.77 1.80
CA ASP A 8 -8.20 -3.70 0.61
C ASP A 8 -8.12 -2.24 0.14
N ASP A 9 -7.07 -1.53 0.55
CA ASP A 9 -6.83 -0.16 0.08
C ASP A 9 -6.51 -0.19 -1.43
N LYS A 10 -7.41 0.41 -2.22
CA LYS A 10 -7.26 0.55 -3.67
C LYS A 10 -6.13 1.52 -4.05
N ALA A 11 -5.68 2.37 -3.12
CA ALA A 11 -4.54 3.26 -3.33
C ALA A 11 -3.20 2.51 -3.43
N ILE A 12 -3.10 1.30 -2.88
CA ILE A 12 -1.91 0.44 -2.96
C ILE A 12 -2.25 -0.82 -3.75
N CYS A 13 -1.65 -0.96 -4.92
CA CYS A 13 -1.67 -2.18 -5.72
C CYS A 13 -0.43 -3.03 -5.40
N GLY A 14 -0.59 -4.35 -5.39
CA GLY A 14 0.53 -5.27 -5.17
C GLY A 14 0.23 -6.63 -5.76
N GLY A 15 1.21 -7.23 -6.44
CA GLY A 15 1.03 -8.49 -7.16
C GLY A 15 2.34 -9.09 -7.66
N LEU A 16 2.23 -10.28 -8.25
CA LEU A 16 3.35 -10.94 -8.93
C LEU A 16 3.39 -10.48 -10.38
N GLY A 17 4.59 -10.24 -10.89
CA GLY A 17 4.85 -9.85 -12.26
C GLY A 17 6.10 -10.54 -12.80
N ARG A 18 6.46 -10.19 -14.04
CA ARG A 18 7.69 -10.68 -14.66
C ARG A 18 8.32 -9.55 -15.47
N ILE A 19 9.62 -9.34 -15.29
CA ILE A 19 10.43 -8.45 -16.14
C ILE A 19 11.43 -9.34 -16.87
N GLY A 20 11.25 -9.47 -18.19
CA GLY A 20 12.01 -10.43 -18.98
C GLY A 20 11.77 -11.87 -18.51
N THR A 21 12.84 -12.53 -18.06
CA THR A 21 12.81 -13.89 -17.48
C THR A 21 12.58 -13.90 -15.97
N GLU A 22 12.82 -12.78 -15.29
CA GLU A 22 12.81 -12.69 -13.83
C GLU A 22 11.39 -12.50 -13.28
N LYS A 23 10.97 -13.38 -12.37
CA LYS A 23 9.71 -13.21 -11.64
C LYS A 23 9.92 -12.19 -10.52
N ILE A 24 9.09 -11.17 -10.49
CA ILE A 24 9.20 -10.08 -9.52
C ILE A 24 7.92 -9.93 -8.72
N VAL A 25 8.04 -9.30 -7.57
CA VAL A 25 6.90 -8.78 -6.81
C VAL A 25 6.82 -7.28 -7.04
N LEU A 26 5.69 -6.82 -7.57
CA LEU A 26 5.43 -5.41 -7.82
C LEU A 26 4.54 -4.85 -6.71
N VAL A 27 4.92 -3.71 -6.16
CA VAL A 27 4.06 -2.87 -5.30
C VAL A 27 3.98 -1.49 -5.94
N ALA A 28 2.78 -0.95 -6.10
CA ALA A 28 2.58 0.32 -6.77
C ALA A 28 1.51 1.13 -6.06
N GLN A 29 1.66 2.45 -6.06
CA GLN A 29 0.58 3.35 -5.71
C GLN A 29 -0.30 3.61 -6.93
N HIS A 30 -1.61 3.58 -6.74
CA HIS A 30 -2.58 3.84 -7.81
C HIS A 30 -3.43 5.05 -7.42
N LYS A 31 -3.28 6.14 -8.17
CA LYS A 31 -4.01 7.39 -7.94
C LYS A 31 -5.43 7.41 -8.54
N GLY A 32 -5.71 6.54 -9.50
CA GLY A 32 -6.92 6.59 -10.32
C GLY A 32 -6.80 7.57 -11.48
N ARG A 33 -7.24 7.17 -12.67
CA ARG A 33 -7.17 8.01 -13.88
C ARG A 33 -8.38 8.94 -13.97
N ASN A 34 -9.55 8.43 -13.62
CA ASN A 34 -10.82 9.16 -13.69
C ASN A 34 -11.24 9.73 -12.33
N THR A 35 -12.11 10.74 -12.31
CA THR A 35 -12.56 11.38 -11.05
C THR A 35 -13.21 10.41 -10.07
N LYS A 36 -14.00 9.44 -10.58
CA LYS A 36 -14.59 8.36 -9.77
C LYS A 36 -13.51 7.47 -9.15
N GLU A 37 -12.54 7.05 -9.95
CA GLU A 37 -11.42 6.21 -9.46
C GLU A 37 -10.52 6.94 -8.48
N LYS A 38 -10.30 8.25 -8.67
CA LYS A 38 -9.55 9.09 -7.73
C LYS A 38 -10.23 9.15 -6.37
N LEU A 39 -11.56 9.28 -6.33
CA LEU A 39 -12.30 9.18 -5.07
C LEU A 39 -12.14 7.80 -4.42
N GLU A 40 -12.26 6.72 -5.21
CA GLU A 40 -12.13 5.35 -4.70
C GLU A 40 -10.72 4.99 -4.22
N CYS A 41 -9.69 5.58 -4.84
CA CYS A 41 -8.29 5.36 -4.50
C CYS A 41 -7.75 6.43 -3.52
N ASN A 42 -8.62 7.18 -2.84
CA ASN A 42 -8.24 8.23 -1.89
C ASN A 42 -7.22 9.24 -2.49
N PHE A 43 -7.32 9.53 -3.79
CA PHE A 43 -6.38 10.37 -4.53
C PHE A 43 -4.91 9.90 -4.47
N GLY A 44 -4.67 8.60 -4.27
CA GLY A 44 -3.33 8.03 -4.09
C GLY A 44 -2.76 8.22 -2.68
N MET A 45 -3.58 8.70 -1.73
CA MET A 45 -3.18 8.82 -0.33
C MET A 45 -3.43 7.50 0.39
N ALA A 46 -2.37 6.73 0.55
CA ALA A 46 -2.42 5.42 1.19
C ALA A 46 -2.76 5.55 2.69
N HIS A 47 -3.75 4.76 3.13
CA HIS A 47 -4.09 4.62 4.53
C HIS A 47 -3.12 3.63 5.23
N PRO A 48 -3.05 3.60 6.58
CA PRO A 48 -2.23 2.63 7.31
C PRO A 48 -2.47 1.16 6.93
N GLU A 49 -3.68 0.83 6.44
CA GLU A 49 -4.01 -0.50 5.92
C GLU A 49 -3.36 -0.81 4.57
N GLY A 50 -3.23 0.16 3.68
CA GLY A 50 -2.48 0.02 2.43
C GLY A 50 -1.00 -0.29 2.66
N PHE A 51 -0.37 0.37 3.64
CA PHE A 51 1.02 0.05 4.03
C PHE A 51 1.17 -1.35 4.61
N ARG A 52 0.19 -1.83 5.40
CA ARG A 52 0.19 -3.21 5.92
C ARG A 52 0.05 -4.24 4.79
N LYS A 53 -0.75 -3.95 3.77
CA LYS A 53 -0.85 -4.76 2.55
C LYS A 53 0.48 -4.79 1.79
N ALA A 54 1.14 -3.65 1.60
CA ALA A 54 2.47 -3.58 0.97
C ALA A 54 3.50 -4.41 1.73
N LEU A 55 3.60 -4.24 3.05
CA LEU A 55 4.54 -4.99 3.89
C LEU A 55 4.29 -6.50 3.81
N ARG A 56 3.02 -6.95 3.78
CA ARG A 56 2.67 -8.36 3.62
C ARG A 56 3.17 -8.92 2.28
N VAL A 57 3.03 -8.15 1.20
CA VAL A 57 3.48 -8.53 -0.14
C VAL A 57 5.00 -8.59 -0.21
N MET A 58 5.70 -7.64 0.42
CA MET A 58 7.16 -7.64 0.51
C MET A 58 7.70 -8.84 1.31
N LYS A 59 7.09 -9.19 2.45
CA LYS A 59 7.44 -10.40 3.22
C LYS A 59 7.24 -11.69 2.43
N LEU A 60 6.24 -11.71 1.54
CA LEU A 60 6.04 -12.86 0.66
C LEU A 60 7.17 -12.94 -0.37
N ALA A 61 7.59 -11.80 -0.93
CA ALA A 61 8.73 -11.75 -1.85
C ALA A 61 10.02 -12.26 -1.20
N GLU A 62 10.28 -11.83 0.04
CA GLU A 62 11.41 -12.30 0.85
C GLU A 62 11.39 -13.83 1.02
N LYS A 63 10.23 -14.41 1.35
CA LYS A 63 10.08 -15.87 1.50
C LYS A 63 10.41 -16.65 0.23
N PHE A 64 10.16 -16.07 -0.93
CA PHE A 64 10.40 -16.70 -2.23
C PHE A 64 11.69 -16.22 -2.91
N HIS A 65 12.53 -15.44 -2.21
CA HIS A 65 13.74 -14.83 -2.75
C HIS A 65 13.51 -14.08 -4.06
N MET A 66 12.36 -13.41 -4.17
CA MET A 66 11.96 -12.69 -5.38
C MET A 66 12.36 -11.21 -5.28
N PRO A 67 12.85 -10.59 -6.37
CA PRO A 67 13.08 -9.15 -6.40
C PRO A 67 11.78 -8.38 -6.19
N VAL A 68 11.84 -7.31 -5.40
CA VAL A 68 10.71 -6.40 -5.17
C VAL A 68 10.93 -5.12 -5.95
N VAL A 69 9.95 -4.74 -6.77
CA VAL A 69 9.91 -3.47 -7.48
C VAL A 69 8.79 -2.63 -6.89
N THR A 70 9.11 -1.40 -6.47
CA THR A 70 8.12 -0.48 -5.91
C THR A 70 7.97 0.76 -6.79
N LEU A 71 6.76 1.01 -7.30
CA LEU A 71 6.42 2.21 -8.06
C LEU A 71 5.76 3.22 -7.12
N ILE A 72 6.54 4.24 -6.75
CA ILE A 72 6.12 5.29 -5.83
C ILE A 72 5.56 6.44 -6.65
N ASP A 73 4.24 6.65 -6.55
CA ASP A 73 3.49 7.73 -7.19
C ASP A 73 2.54 8.34 -6.15
N THR A 74 3.13 8.95 -5.11
CA THR A 74 2.40 9.61 -4.03
C THR A 74 2.79 11.07 -3.93
N GLN A 75 1.79 11.91 -3.72
CA GLN A 75 1.98 13.33 -3.36
C GLN A 75 2.28 13.50 -1.86
N GLY A 76 2.27 12.42 -1.06
CA GLY A 76 2.50 12.41 0.39
C GLY A 76 1.62 11.40 1.14
N ALA A 77 1.96 11.10 2.40
CA ALA A 77 1.11 10.30 3.27
C ALA A 77 -0.14 11.08 3.72
N TYR A 78 -1.31 10.43 3.81
CA TYR A 78 -2.55 11.08 4.25
C TYR A 78 -2.39 11.71 5.65
N PRO A 79 -2.47 13.05 5.81
CA PRO A 79 -2.34 13.70 7.09
C PRO A 79 -3.67 13.64 7.85
N GLY A 80 -4.06 12.42 8.27
CA GLY A 80 -5.26 12.18 9.05
C GLY A 80 -4.96 11.93 10.53
N VAL A 81 -5.84 12.38 11.42
CA VAL A 81 -5.78 12.19 12.89
C VAL A 81 -5.59 10.71 13.28
N ARG A 82 -6.00 9.78 12.39
CA ARG A 82 -5.89 8.32 12.56
C ARG A 82 -4.48 7.75 12.33
N GLN A 83 -3.50 8.56 11.92
CA GLN A 83 -2.11 8.11 11.73
C GLN A 83 -1.37 7.90 13.07
N ARG A 84 -1.79 8.58 14.14
CA ARG A 84 -1.24 8.33 15.49
C ARG A 84 -1.96 7.15 16.14
N GLY A 85 -1.41 5.96 16.00
CA GLY A 85 -1.61 4.85 16.94
C GLY A 85 -0.98 5.11 18.32
N GLY A 86 -0.92 6.37 18.76
CA GLY A 86 -0.43 6.75 20.08
C GLY A 86 -1.61 6.85 21.02
N THR A 87 -1.79 5.84 21.85
CA THR A 87 -2.62 5.88 23.05
C THR A 87 -2.34 7.20 23.76
N LYS A 88 -3.31 8.13 23.78
CA LYS A 88 -3.22 9.28 24.69
C LYS A 88 -3.26 8.70 26.10
N ARG A 89 -2.10 8.47 26.72
CA ARG A 89 -2.05 8.38 28.18
C ARG A 89 -2.45 9.77 28.68
N PRO A 90 -3.54 9.91 29.45
CA PRO A 90 -3.83 11.18 30.08
C PRO A 90 -2.72 11.45 31.08
N SER A 91 -2.05 12.60 30.94
CA SER A 91 -1.20 13.14 31.99
C SER A 91 -2.10 13.55 33.15
N ARG A 92 -2.09 12.75 34.21
CA ARG A 92 -2.36 13.19 35.58
C ARG A 92 -1.10 12.94 36.38
#